data_AF-A0A349D5F1-F1
#
_entry.id   AF-A0A349D5F1-F1
#
_cell.length_a   1.000
_cell.length_b   1.000
_cell.length_c   1.000
_cell.angle_alpha   90.00
_cell.angle_beta   90.00
_cell.angle_gamma   90.00
#
_symmetry.space_group_name_H-M   'P 1'
#
loop_
_entity.id
_entity.type
_entity.pdbx_description
1 polymer ?
#
loop_
_entity_poly.entity_id
_entity_poly.type
_entity_poly.pdbx_seq_one_letter_code
_entity_poly.pdbx_strand_id
1 'polypeptide(L)'
;MNGSAQVNSSLGLLPQLNGDTADFDLGRYGAGFANSGLGFDFGARLEVLDRFTISASVLDLGSINWKENPNNFDSEINVAFSQEELAKDSGSTDGFFLTLLDTTVGAVENGITKEAYNQALTPKLNLGFGVSLTDRIDLNVLSYTVLSEIPRSYIMLGTNIRIRNSVNLLLNYSASNVSVESVGFGLSFNLGALQLYAITDDLVSIATFGNNLNGRIGINFTFSNDFED
;
A
#
# COMPACT_ATOMS: atom_id res chain seq x y z
N MET A 1 -24.32 -18.43 -15.16
CA MET A 1 -23.05 -17.67 -15.11
C MET A 1 -23.42 -16.29 -14.62
N ASN A 2 -22.95 -15.94 -13.42
CA ASN A 2 -23.18 -14.63 -12.82
C ASN A 2 -21.89 -13.84 -12.92
N GLY A 3 -21.97 -12.58 -13.30
CA GLY A 3 -20.80 -11.71 -13.43
C GLY A 3 -21.07 -10.35 -12.85
N SER A 4 -20.06 -9.75 -12.25
CA SER A 4 -20.09 -8.37 -11.81
C SER A 4 -18.87 -7.63 -12.35
N ALA A 5 -19.08 -6.38 -12.72
CA ALA A 5 -18.03 -5.44 -13.08
C ALA A 5 -18.16 -4.22 -12.18
N GLN A 6 -17.03 -3.72 -11.72
CA GLN A 6 -16.96 -2.53 -10.88
C GLN A 6 -15.97 -1.54 -11.51
N VAL A 7 -16.38 -0.28 -11.53
CA VAL A 7 -15.52 0.85 -11.88
C VAL A 7 -15.57 1.81 -10.71
N ASN A 8 -14.40 2.13 -10.15
CA ASN A 8 -14.27 3.14 -9.12
C ASN A 8 -13.39 4.28 -9.64
N SER A 9 -13.68 5.49 -9.19
CA SER A 9 -12.86 6.66 -9.45
C SER A 9 -12.61 7.39 -8.14
N SER A 10 -11.38 7.87 -7.94
CA SER A 10 -11.03 8.69 -6.78
C SER A 10 -10.48 10.04 -7.22
N LEU A 11 -10.85 11.09 -6.48
CA LEU A 11 -10.32 12.44 -6.62
C LEU A 11 -9.50 12.74 -5.36
N GLY A 12 -8.19 12.94 -5.54
CA GLY A 12 -7.29 13.31 -4.45
C GLY A 12 -7.17 14.82 -4.34
N LEU A 13 -7.57 15.37 -3.19
CA LEU A 13 -7.33 16.76 -2.81
C LEU A 13 -6.55 16.77 -1.50
N LEU A 14 -5.39 17.45 -1.48
CA LEU A 14 -4.55 17.53 -0.29
C LEU A 14 -4.57 18.97 0.25
N PRO A 15 -5.34 19.25 1.32
CA PRO A 15 -5.26 20.52 2.02
C PRO A 15 -3.95 20.60 2.79
N GLN A 16 -3.32 21.78 2.79
CA GLN A 16 -2.11 22.05 3.56
C GLN A 16 -2.45 22.84 4.82
N LEU A 17 -1.85 22.46 5.95
CA LEU A 17 -1.76 23.26 7.18
C LEU A 17 -0.34 23.80 7.26
N ASN A 18 -0.14 25.11 7.13
CA ASN A 18 1.17 25.74 7.34
C ASN A 18 1.36 26.07 8.83
N GLY A 19 2.53 25.73 9.38
CA GLY A 19 2.86 25.83 10.80
C GLY A 19 3.32 27.20 11.29
N ASP A 20 3.24 28.26 10.48
CA ASP A 20 3.72 29.59 10.88
C ASP A 20 2.57 30.57 11.13
N THR A 21 2.34 30.81 12.42
CA THR A 21 1.54 31.89 13.04
C THR A 21 0.05 31.97 12.68
N ALA A 22 -0.75 32.11 13.74
CA ALA A 22 -2.21 32.08 13.74
C ALA A 22 -2.85 33.34 13.15
N ASP A 23 -2.71 33.57 11.85
CA ASP A 23 -3.64 34.41 11.09
C ASP A 23 -4.57 33.50 10.27
N PHE A 24 -5.82 33.42 10.73
CA PHE A 24 -6.87 32.59 10.15
C PHE A 24 -7.43 33.27 8.89
N ASP A 25 -6.75 33.08 7.76
CA ASP A 25 -7.19 33.57 6.44
C ASP A 25 -8.09 32.53 5.73
N LEU A 26 -9.40 32.71 5.87
CA LEU A 26 -10.44 31.89 5.21
C LEU A 26 -10.39 31.99 3.66
N GLY A 27 -9.77 33.03 3.09
CA GLY A 27 -9.64 33.21 1.64
C GLY A 27 -8.63 32.27 0.99
N ARG A 28 -7.60 31.85 1.74
CA ARG A 28 -6.58 30.88 1.28
C ARG A 28 -7.00 29.41 1.43
N TYR A 29 -8.01 29.13 2.25
CA TYR A 29 -8.66 27.81 2.33
C TYR A 29 -9.57 27.51 1.12
N GLY A 30 -9.86 28.52 0.29
CA GLY A 30 -10.78 28.44 -0.85
C GLY A 30 -10.28 27.66 -2.08
N ALA A 31 -9.05 27.15 -2.08
CA ALA A 31 -8.55 26.37 -3.21
C ALA A 31 -7.56 25.28 -2.78
N GLY A 32 -8.06 24.18 -2.23
CA GLY A 32 -7.34 22.90 -2.12
C GLY A 32 -7.03 22.25 -3.48
N PHE A 33 -6.81 23.05 -4.53
CA PHE A 33 -6.57 22.67 -5.93
C PHE A 33 -5.12 22.83 -6.35
N ALA A 34 -4.22 23.24 -5.46
CA ALA A 34 -2.81 23.46 -5.77
C ALA A 34 -2.13 22.18 -6.30
N ASN A 35 -2.41 21.05 -5.64
CA ASN A 35 -2.02 19.71 -6.10
C ASN A 35 -3.29 18.87 -6.26
N SER A 36 -3.50 18.32 -7.45
CA SER A 36 -4.74 17.62 -7.80
C SER A 36 -4.42 16.34 -8.57
N GLY A 37 -5.12 15.25 -8.27
CA GLY A 37 -4.94 13.98 -8.97
C GLY A 37 -6.25 13.28 -9.26
N LEU A 38 -6.27 12.49 -10.34
CA LEU A 38 -7.40 11.67 -10.76
C LEU A 38 -6.91 10.23 -10.96
N GLY A 39 -7.65 9.28 -10.41
CA GLY A 39 -7.36 7.84 -10.53
C GLY A 39 -8.61 7.03 -10.84
N PHE A 40 -8.43 5.97 -11.63
CA PHE A 40 -9.47 5.02 -11.99
C PHE A 40 -9.04 3.58 -11.67
N ASP A 41 -10.01 2.81 -11.18
CA ASP A 41 -9.87 1.39 -10.89
C ASP A 41 -10.95 0.63 -11.66
N PHE A 42 -10.54 -0.50 -12.27
CA PHE A 42 -11.43 -1.37 -13.03
C PHE A 42 -11.28 -2.80 -12.53
N GLY A 43 -12.39 -3.46 -12.24
CA GLY A 43 -12.42 -4.84 -11.80
C GLY A 43 -13.58 -5.61 -12.42
N ALA A 44 -13.35 -6.88 -12.70
CA ALA A 44 -14.37 -7.82 -13.12
C ALA A 44 -14.24 -9.12 -12.33
N ARG A 45 -15.39 -9.71 -12.01
CA ARG A 45 -15.51 -11.03 -11.38
C ARG A 45 -16.55 -11.85 -12.11
N LEU A 46 -16.22 -13.09 -12.44
CA LEU A 46 -17.08 -14.05 -13.10
C LEU A 46 -17.21 -15.31 -12.27
N GLU A 47 -18.45 -15.73 -12.04
CA GLU A 47 -18.80 -17.02 -11.46
C GLU A 47 -19.24 -17.98 -12.56
N VAL A 48 -18.52 -19.10 -12.65
CA VAL A 48 -18.72 -20.15 -13.65
C VAL A 48 -19.13 -21.42 -12.95
N LEU A 49 -20.28 -21.97 -13.37
CA LEU A 49 -20.85 -23.23 -12.86
C LEU A 49 -21.01 -23.26 -11.33
N ASP A 50 -21.23 -22.09 -10.70
CA ASP A 50 -21.42 -21.90 -9.25
C ASP A 50 -20.28 -22.49 -8.37
N ARG A 51 -19.12 -22.76 -8.99
CA ARG A 51 -17.97 -23.40 -8.33
C ARG A 51 -16.67 -22.69 -8.62
N PHE A 52 -16.53 -22.07 -9.78
CA PHE A 52 -15.31 -21.37 -10.16
C PHE A 52 -15.54 -19.87 -10.11
N THR A 53 -14.61 -19.16 -9.50
CA THR A 53 -14.54 -17.70 -9.54
C THR A 53 -13.30 -17.30 -10.32
N ILE A 54 -13.45 -16.44 -11.31
CA ILE A 54 -12.33 -15.80 -12.00
C ILE A 54 -12.46 -14.30 -11.73
N SER A 55 -11.38 -13.65 -11.32
CA SER A 55 -11.36 -12.20 -11.12
C SER A 55 -10.14 -11.57 -11.74
N ALA A 56 -10.29 -10.34 -12.21
CA ALA A 56 -9.18 -9.52 -12.67
C ALA A 56 -9.46 -8.06 -12.32
N SER A 57 -8.42 -7.32 -11.94
CA SER A 57 -8.53 -5.88 -11.77
C SER A 57 -7.24 -5.16 -12.15
N VAL A 58 -7.39 -3.92 -12.61
CA VAL A 58 -6.32 -2.94 -12.69
C VAL A 58 -6.70 -1.76 -11.81
N LEU A 59 -5.78 -1.36 -10.93
CA LEU A 59 -5.95 -0.27 -9.99
C LEU A 59 -4.94 0.83 -10.28
N ASP A 60 -5.25 2.03 -9.78
CA ASP A 60 -4.37 3.19 -9.78
C ASP A 60 -3.98 3.65 -11.20
N LEU A 61 -4.93 3.61 -12.16
CA LEU A 61 -4.73 4.23 -13.47
C LEU A 61 -5.00 5.73 -13.38
N GLY A 62 -3.95 6.54 -13.39
CA GLY A 62 -4.13 7.98 -13.27
C GLY A 62 -2.84 8.74 -13.07
N SER A 63 -2.96 9.99 -12.65
CA SER A 63 -1.82 10.83 -12.32
C SER A 63 -2.17 11.91 -11.31
N ILE A 64 -1.15 12.43 -10.66
CA ILE A 64 -1.19 13.59 -9.80
C ILE A 64 -0.43 14.72 -10.51
N ASN A 65 -1.02 15.91 -10.54
CA ASN A 65 -0.36 17.12 -10.98
C ASN A 65 0.04 17.94 -9.76
N TRP A 66 1.34 18.16 -9.59
CA TRP A 66 1.95 18.91 -8.51
C TRP A 66 2.29 20.31 -9.03
N LYS A 67 1.70 21.37 -8.48
CA LYS A 67 1.95 22.77 -8.90
C LYS A 67 2.49 23.66 -7.79
N GLU A 68 2.26 23.33 -6.52
CA GLU A 68 2.79 24.11 -5.39
C GLU A 68 3.64 23.23 -4.45
N ASN A 69 4.79 23.77 -4.05
CA ASN A 69 5.88 23.07 -3.36
C ASN A 69 6.28 21.72 -4.01
N PRO A 70 6.46 21.63 -5.34
CA PRO A 70 7.08 20.44 -5.89
C PRO A 70 8.55 20.48 -5.46
N ASN A 71 8.93 19.64 -4.50
CA ASN A 71 10.34 19.46 -4.18
C ASN A 71 10.89 18.47 -5.21
N ASN A 72 11.33 18.96 -6.36
CA ASN A 72 12.04 18.14 -7.33
C ASN A 72 13.51 18.14 -6.95
N PHE A 73 14.09 16.97 -6.72
CA PHE A 73 15.53 16.85 -6.53
C PHE A 73 16.20 16.62 -7.88
N ASP A 74 17.08 17.54 -8.28
CA ASP A 74 18.02 17.27 -9.36
C ASP A 74 18.99 16.16 -8.92
N SER A 75 19.09 15.10 -9.72
CA SER A 75 19.93 13.94 -9.42
C SER A 75 21.44 14.22 -9.58
N GLU A 76 21.82 15.35 -10.17
CA GLU A 76 23.22 15.75 -10.36
C GLU A 76 23.65 16.87 -9.39
N ILE A 77 23.75 16.54 -8.10
CA ILE A 77 24.31 17.46 -7.11
C ILE A 77 25.83 17.53 -7.29
N ASN A 78 26.29 18.56 -7.98
CA ASN A 78 27.72 18.83 -8.19
C ASN A 78 28.27 19.72 -7.07
N VAL A 79 28.99 19.12 -6.12
CA VAL A 79 29.71 19.86 -5.08
C VAL A 79 31.12 20.20 -5.58
N ALA A 80 31.37 21.47 -5.90
CA ALA A 80 32.67 21.97 -6.32
C ALA A 80 33.29 22.88 -5.25
N PHE A 81 34.57 22.69 -4.93
CA PHE A 81 35.32 23.52 -3.99
C PHE A 81 36.31 24.39 -4.75
N SER A 82 36.33 25.70 -4.48
CA SER A 82 37.38 26.57 -5.00
C SER A 82 38.65 26.48 -4.14
N GLN A 83 39.83 26.70 -4.75
CA GLN A 83 41.11 26.70 -4.03
C GLN A 83 41.20 27.82 -2.96
N GLU A 84 40.37 28.87 -3.10
CA GLU A 84 40.33 30.01 -2.19
C GLU A 84 39.49 29.72 -0.92
N GLU A 85 38.45 28.89 -1.02
CA GLU A 85 37.67 28.40 0.12
C GLU A 85 38.45 27.40 0.98
N LEU A 86 39.24 26.53 0.34
CA LEU A 86 40.14 25.59 1.03
C LEU A 86 41.28 26.31 1.79
N ALA A 87 41.69 27.49 1.33
CA ALA A 87 42.79 28.26 1.91
C ALA A 87 42.36 29.16 3.08
N LYS A 88 41.09 29.55 3.16
CA LYS A 88 40.56 30.41 4.25
C LYS A 88 40.40 29.67 5.59
N ASP A 89 40.34 28.35 5.56
CA ASP A 89 39.87 27.54 6.68
C ASP A 89 40.86 26.45 7.13
N SER A 90 42.08 26.47 6.59
CA SER A 90 43.13 25.48 6.86
C SER A 90 43.74 25.58 8.28
N GLY A 91 43.13 26.36 9.17
CA GLY A 91 43.64 26.65 10.52
C GLY A 91 43.00 25.83 11.64
N SER A 92 41.79 25.26 11.44
CA SER A 92 41.13 24.41 12.43
C SER A 92 40.22 23.38 11.76
N THR A 93 40.22 22.14 12.27
CA THR A 93 39.40 21.02 11.77
C THR A 93 37.90 21.34 11.79
N ASP A 94 37.46 22.15 12.76
CA ASP A 94 36.06 22.52 12.95
C ASP A 94 35.57 23.49 11.87
N GLY A 95 36.41 24.45 11.45
CA GLY A 95 36.05 25.39 10.39
C GLY A 95 35.84 24.67 9.07
N PHE A 96 36.82 23.85 8.67
CA PHE A 96 36.75 23.06 7.44
C PHE A 96 35.49 22.17 7.38
N PHE A 97 35.09 21.57 8.50
CA PHE A 97 33.87 20.77 8.58
C PHE A 97 32.59 21.62 8.41
N LEU A 98 32.55 22.83 9.00
CA LEU A 98 31.43 23.75 8.84
C LEU A 98 31.31 24.25 7.39
N THR A 99 32.42 24.59 6.74
CA THR A 99 32.45 24.99 5.33
C THR A 99 32.01 23.85 4.42
N LEU A 100 32.48 22.61 4.68
CA LEU A 100 32.05 21.43 3.94
C LEU A 100 30.54 21.18 4.08
N LEU A 101 30.01 21.30 5.30
CA LEU A 101 28.58 21.15 5.58
C LEU A 101 27.76 22.23 4.86
N ASP A 102 28.19 23.49 4.92
CA ASP A 102 27.50 24.62 4.31
C ASP A 102 27.48 24.52 2.77
N THR A 103 28.63 24.22 2.14
CA THR A 103 28.68 23.99 0.68
C THR A 103 27.81 22.80 0.26
N THR A 104 27.79 21.72 1.05
CA THR A 104 26.97 20.53 0.75
C THR A 104 25.48 20.83 0.90
N VAL A 105 25.08 21.50 1.99
CA VAL A 105 23.69 21.93 2.22
C VAL A 105 23.25 22.89 1.12
N GLY A 106 24.08 23.88 0.77
CA GLY A 106 23.80 24.82 -0.32
C GLY A 106 23.67 24.13 -1.68
N ALA A 107 24.51 23.15 -2.00
CA ALA A 107 24.41 22.38 -3.23
C ALA A 107 23.12 21.53 -3.28
N VAL A 108 22.72 20.95 -2.15
CA VAL A 108 21.45 20.21 -2.02
C VAL A 108 20.26 21.15 -2.17
N GLU A 109 20.27 22.31 -1.51
CA GLU A 109 19.19 23.30 -1.60
C GLU A 109 19.05 23.88 -3.02
N ASN A 110 20.17 24.17 -3.69
CA ASN A 110 20.18 24.66 -5.06
C ASN A 110 19.74 23.61 -6.10
N GLY A 111 19.86 22.32 -5.77
CA GLY A 111 19.33 21.22 -6.58
C GLY A 111 17.82 21.02 -6.45
N ILE A 112 17.15 21.73 -5.53
CA ILE A 112 15.69 21.66 -5.37
C ILE A 112 15.03 22.63 -6.35
N THR A 113 14.46 22.12 -7.44
CA THR A 113 13.64 22.93 -8.34
C THR A 113 12.18 22.89 -7.90
N LYS A 114 11.50 24.03 -7.94
CA LYS A 114 10.09 24.19 -7.57
C LYS A 114 9.15 24.19 -8.77
N GLU A 115 9.48 23.43 -9.80
CA GLU A 115 8.70 23.35 -11.04
C GLU A 115 7.54 22.35 -10.95
N ALA A 116 6.38 22.75 -11.49
CA ALA A 116 5.22 21.89 -11.55
C ALA A 116 5.51 20.63 -12.39
N TYR A 117 5.15 19.45 -11.87
CA TYR A 117 5.35 18.17 -12.57
C TYR A 117 4.13 17.27 -12.47
N ASN A 118 4.01 16.37 -13.45
CA ASN A 118 3.01 15.31 -13.44
C ASN A 118 3.66 13.99 -12.99
N GLN A 119 3.03 13.34 -12.02
CA GLN A 119 3.44 12.04 -11.52
C GLN A 119 2.35 11.03 -11.87
N ALA A 120 2.65 10.07 -12.77
CA ALA A 120 1.76 8.94 -13.01
C ALA A 120 1.62 8.11 -11.73
N LEU A 121 0.40 7.65 -11.44
CA LEU A 121 0.18 6.66 -10.40
C LEU A 121 0.79 5.33 -10.82
N THR A 122 1.32 4.57 -9.86
CA THR A 122 1.89 3.24 -10.12
C THR A 122 0.77 2.21 -10.24
N PRO A 123 0.49 1.67 -11.44
CA PRO A 123 -0.65 0.78 -11.61
C PRO A 123 -0.43 -0.56 -10.90
N LYS A 124 -1.53 -1.17 -10.45
CA LYS A 124 -1.51 -2.50 -9.81
C LYS A 124 -2.42 -3.46 -10.54
N LEU A 125 -1.95 -4.67 -10.78
CA LEU A 125 -2.72 -5.74 -11.40
C LEU A 125 -3.07 -6.81 -10.37
N ASN A 126 -4.32 -7.27 -10.39
CA ASN A 126 -4.75 -8.46 -9.67
C ASN A 126 -5.35 -9.46 -10.66
N LEU A 127 -5.00 -10.74 -10.52
CA LEU A 127 -5.63 -11.85 -11.23
C LEU A 127 -5.92 -12.96 -10.23
N GLY A 128 -7.19 -13.26 -10.02
CA GLY A 128 -7.67 -14.25 -9.06
C GLY A 128 -8.37 -15.43 -9.73
N PHE A 129 -8.15 -16.61 -9.15
CA PHE A 129 -8.88 -17.82 -9.46
C PHE A 129 -9.31 -18.50 -8.16
N GLY A 130 -10.58 -18.84 -8.03
CA GLY A 130 -11.15 -19.53 -6.89
C GLY A 130 -11.94 -20.76 -7.32
N VAL A 131 -11.93 -21.80 -6.49
CA VAL A 131 -12.73 -23.01 -6.68
C VAL A 131 -13.34 -23.48 -5.37
N SER A 132 -14.66 -23.67 -5.36
CA SER A 132 -15.37 -24.38 -4.31
C SER A 132 -15.25 -25.88 -4.57
N LEU A 133 -14.31 -26.53 -3.89
CA LEU A 133 -14.09 -27.97 -4.01
C LEU A 133 -15.28 -28.77 -3.45
N THR A 134 -15.87 -28.26 -2.37
CA THR A 134 -17.08 -28.79 -1.73
C THR A 134 -17.89 -27.63 -1.16
N ASP A 135 -19.08 -27.91 -0.64
CA ASP A 135 -19.92 -26.93 0.08
C ASP A 135 -19.29 -26.44 1.39
N ARG A 136 -18.08 -26.91 1.73
CA ARG A 136 -17.33 -26.51 2.93
C ARG A 136 -15.91 -26.06 2.67
N ILE A 137 -15.35 -26.27 1.48
CA ILE A 137 -13.94 -26.02 1.19
C ILE A 137 -13.80 -25.19 -0.07
N ASP A 138 -13.22 -24.00 0.10
CA ASP A 138 -12.91 -23.08 -0.98
C ASP A 138 -11.39 -22.89 -1.07
N LEU A 139 -10.85 -23.00 -2.28
CA LEU A 139 -9.46 -22.69 -2.59
C LEU A 139 -9.40 -21.43 -3.46
N ASN A 140 -8.41 -20.59 -3.21
CA ASN A 140 -8.20 -19.35 -3.92
C ASN A 140 -6.72 -19.16 -4.23
N VAL A 141 -6.45 -18.66 -5.43
CA VAL A 141 -5.13 -18.24 -5.90
C VAL A 141 -5.26 -16.80 -6.38
N LEU A 142 -4.35 -15.94 -5.96
CA LEU A 142 -4.31 -14.54 -6.38
C LEU A 142 -2.89 -14.18 -6.80
N SER A 143 -2.73 -13.70 -8.02
CA SER A 143 -1.53 -13.01 -8.47
C SER A 143 -1.75 -11.51 -8.32
N TYR A 144 -0.79 -10.83 -7.70
CA TYR A 144 -0.78 -9.38 -7.52
C TYR A 144 0.55 -8.80 -8.01
N THR A 145 0.51 -7.78 -8.86
CA THR A 145 1.71 -7.15 -9.40
C THR A 145 1.63 -5.63 -9.31
N VAL A 146 2.68 -5.00 -8.78
CA VAL A 146 2.88 -3.55 -8.82
C VAL A 146 3.76 -3.23 -10.03
N LEU A 147 3.25 -2.43 -10.96
CA LEU A 147 3.95 -2.04 -12.20
C LEU A 147 4.83 -0.80 -11.99
N SER A 148 5.83 -0.92 -11.11
CA SER A 148 6.93 0.07 -10.96
C SER A 148 8.08 -0.21 -11.93
N GLU A 149 9.10 0.66 -11.95
CA GLU A 149 10.33 0.48 -12.77
C GLU A 149 10.95 -0.91 -12.63
N ILE A 150 10.99 -1.42 -11.41
CA ILE A 150 11.25 -2.84 -11.11
C ILE A 150 9.93 -3.44 -10.62
N PRO A 151 9.23 -4.24 -11.44
CA PRO A 151 7.96 -4.82 -11.06
C PRO A 151 8.10 -5.79 -9.88
N ARG A 152 7.16 -5.70 -8.93
CA ARG A 152 7.07 -6.66 -7.83
C ARG A 152 5.80 -7.47 -7.97
N SER A 153 5.94 -8.79 -8.08
CA SER A 153 4.81 -9.71 -8.16
C SER A 153 4.76 -10.62 -6.95
N TYR A 154 3.55 -10.97 -6.57
CA TYR A 154 3.18 -11.81 -5.45
C TYR A 154 2.19 -12.87 -5.92
N ILE A 155 2.32 -14.07 -5.38
CA ILE A 155 1.34 -15.15 -5.49
C ILE A 155 0.86 -15.47 -4.09
N MET A 156 -0.45 -15.48 -3.92
CA MET A 156 -1.13 -15.82 -2.67
C MET A 156 -2.03 -17.01 -2.90
N LEU A 157 -1.95 -17.98 -2.00
CA LEU A 157 -2.82 -19.14 -1.92
C LEU A 157 -3.65 -19.02 -0.65
N GLY A 158 -4.95 -19.27 -0.74
CA GLY A 158 -5.87 -19.19 0.38
C GLY A 158 -6.83 -20.36 0.39
N THR A 159 -7.04 -20.96 1.56
CA THR A 159 -7.98 -22.05 1.76
C THR A 159 -8.95 -21.68 2.88
N ASN A 160 -10.25 -21.71 2.61
CA ASN A 160 -11.29 -21.52 3.60
C ASN A 160 -12.03 -22.85 3.82
N ILE A 161 -12.12 -23.28 5.08
CA ILE A 161 -12.73 -24.54 5.50
C ILE A 161 -13.84 -24.22 6.52
N ARG A 162 -15.09 -24.44 6.12
CA ARG A 162 -16.25 -24.44 7.01
C ARG A 162 -16.31 -25.76 7.76
N ILE A 163 -15.79 -25.78 9.00
CA ILE A 163 -15.81 -26.98 9.85
C ILE A 163 -17.24 -27.24 10.31
N ARG A 164 -17.94 -26.18 10.71
CA ARG A 164 -19.37 -26.13 11.08
C ARG A 164 -19.94 -24.79 10.64
N ASN A 165 -21.27 -24.64 10.62
CA ASN A 165 -21.91 -23.34 10.31
C ASN A 165 -21.39 -22.21 11.22
N SER A 166 -21.02 -22.54 12.45
CA SER A 166 -20.47 -21.62 13.44
C SER A 166 -18.94 -21.52 13.47
N VAL A 167 -18.19 -22.33 12.71
CA VAL A 167 -16.71 -22.41 12.84
C VAL A 167 -16.04 -22.47 11.47
N ASN A 168 -15.20 -21.49 11.19
CA ASN A 168 -14.40 -21.45 9.96
C ASN A 168 -12.91 -21.40 10.26
N LEU A 169 -12.16 -22.11 9.43
CA LEU A 169 -10.72 -22.16 9.41
C LEU A 169 -10.21 -21.53 8.11
N LEU A 170 -9.28 -20.59 8.21
CA LEU A 170 -8.58 -19.97 7.10
C LEU A 170 -7.11 -20.39 7.15
N LEU A 171 -6.57 -20.81 6.01
CA LEU A 171 -5.14 -21.00 5.79
C LEU A 171 -4.70 -20.10 4.64
N ASN A 172 -3.53 -19.48 4.76
CA ASN A 172 -2.97 -18.68 3.68
C ASN A 172 -1.46 -18.88 3.56
N TYR A 173 -0.98 -18.73 2.33
CA TYR A 173 0.44 -18.76 2.00
C TYR A 173 0.69 -17.67 0.97
N SER A 174 1.73 -16.87 1.16
CA SER A 174 2.12 -15.85 0.19
C SER A 174 3.61 -15.86 -0.08
N ALA A 175 3.96 -15.62 -1.34
CA ALA A 175 5.34 -15.50 -1.79
C ALA A 175 5.44 -14.41 -2.86
N SER A 176 6.59 -13.76 -2.92
CA SER A 176 6.99 -12.84 -3.98
C SER A 176 7.98 -13.50 -4.94
N ASN A 177 8.36 -12.78 -6.00
CA ASN A 177 9.40 -13.22 -6.94
C ASN A 177 10.78 -13.47 -6.29
N VAL A 178 10.97 -13.09 -5.02
CA VAL A 178 12.27 -13.12 -4.34
C VAL A 178 12.22 -13.97 -3.06
N SER A 179 11.09 -14.05 -2.38
CA SER A 179 10.99 -14.71 -1.06
C SER A 179 9.59 -15.25 -0.76
N VAL A 180 9.53 -16.24 0.13
CA VAL A 180 8.29 -16.55 0.85
C VAL A 180 8.02 -15.40 1.81
N GLU A 181 6.82 -14.84 1.76
CA GLU A 181 6.45 -13.66 2.55
C GLU A 181 5.73 -14.06 3.84
N SER A 182 4.80 -15.02 3.77
CA SER A 182 4.06 -15.46 4.95
C SER A 182 3.41 -16.84 4.81
N VAL A 183 3.23 -17.49 5.96
CA VAL A 183 2.36 -18.67 6.10
C VAL A 183 1.45 -18.41 7.28
N GLY A 184 0.17 -18.21 7.00
CA GLY A 184 -0.80 -17.79 7.98
C GLY A 184 -1.94 -18.75 8.21
N PHE A 185 -2.61 -18.53 9.33
CA PHE A 185 -3.76 -19.29 9.80
C PHE A 185 -4.77 -18.35 10.45
N GLY A 186 -6.04 -18.72 10.40
CA GLY A 186 -7.12 -18.00 11.05
C GLY A 186 -8.25 -18.90 11.49
N LEU A 187 -8.89 -18.54 12.60
CA LEU A 187 -10.14 -19.13 13.06
C LEU A 187 -11.17 -18.04 13.23
N SER A 188 -12.42 -18.36 12.88
CA SER A 188 -13.57 -17.54 13.24
C SER A 188 -14.70 -18.38 13.80
N PHE A 189 -15.40 -17.80 14.76
CA PHE A 189 -16.57 -18.36 15.43
C PHE A 189 -17.77 -17.44 15.19
N ASN A 190 -18.79 -17.95 14.51
CA ASN A 190 -20.04 -17.24 14.26
C ASN A 190 -21.06 -17.64 15.33
N LEU A 191 -21.42 -16.69 16.19
CA LEU A 191 -22.35 -16.82 17.31
C LEU A 191 -23.63 -16.01 17.01
N GLY A 192 -24.22 -16.21 15.83
CA GLY A 192 -25.37 -15.44 15.34
C GLY A 192 -24.94 -14.06 14.85
N ALA A 193 -25.40 -13.00 15.53
CA ALA A 193 -25.07 -11.62 15.17
C ALA A 193 -23.63 -11.20 15.55
N LEU A 194 -22.92 -12.04 16.31
CA LEU A 194 -21.56 -11.80 16.75
C LEU A 194 -20.61 -12.79 16.06
N GLN A 195 -19.52 -12.30 15.50
CA GLN A 195 -18.42 -13.13 15.01
C GLN A 195 -17.14 -12.75 15.75
N LEU A 196 -16.46 -13.75 16.31
CA LEU A 196 -15.13 -13.60 16.89
C LEU A 196 -14.10 -14.19 15.93
N TYR A 197 -12.94 -13.57 15.78
CA TYR A 197 -11.88 -14.13 14.94
C TYR A 197 -10.49 -13.92 15.54
N ALA A 198 -9.58 -14.82 15.19
CA ALA A 198 -8.17 -14.72 15.47
C ALA A 198 -7.39 -15.15 14.23
N ILE A 199 -6.36 -14.39 13.84
CA ILE A 199 -5.53 -14.64 12.67
C ILE A 199 -4.05 -14.39 12.98
N THR A 200 -3.17 -15.05 12.23
CA THR A 200 -1.71 -14.89 12.29
C THR A 200 -1.13 -15.14 10.89
N ASP A 201 -0.04 -14.45 10.59
CA ASP A 201 0.77 -14.59 9.37
C ASP A 201 2.09 -15.35 9.62
N ASP A 202 2.31 -15.82 10.85
CA ASP A 202 3.52 -16.51 11.28
C ASP A 202 3.23 -17.87 11.93
N LEU A 203 2.54 -18.72 11.17
CA LEU A 203 2.22 -20.09 11.59
C LEU A 203 3.49 -20.91 11.87
N VAL A 204 4.59 -20.62 11.18
CA VAL A 204 5.87 -21.31 11.37
C VAL A 204 6.43 -21.02 12.75
N SER A 205 6.47 -19.76 13.19
CA SER A 205 6.89 -19.42 14.55
C SER A 205 5.99 -20.05 15.61
N ILE A 206 4.68 -20.12 15.40
CA ILE A 206 3.78 -20.81 16.34
C ILE A 206 4.09 -22.31 16.41
N ALA A 207 4.24 -22.98 15.26
CA ALA A 207 4.49 -24.42 15.19
C ALA A 207 5.86 -24.81 15.76
N THR A 208 6.84 -23.90 15.71
CA THR A 208 8.23 -24.11 16.15
C THR A 208 8.56 -23.50 17.51
N PHE A 209 7.57 -22.90 18.20
CA PHE A 209 7.77 -22.13 19.44
C PHE A 209 8.81 -21.00 19.29
N GLY A 210 8.78 -20.30 18.16
CA GLY A 210 9.60 -19.13 17.87
C GLY A 210 9.25 -17.92 18.75
N ASN A 211 10.20 -17.00 18.87
CA ASN A 211 10.10 -15.85 19.80
C ASN A 211 9.31 -14.66 19.24
N ASN A 212 8.96 -14.68 17.95
CA ASN A 212 8.25 -13.60 17.29
C ASN A 212 6.89 -14.12 16.83
N LEU A 213 5.82 -13.62 17.46
CA LEU A 213 4.46 -14.01 17.12
C LEU A 213 3.69 -12.74 16.75
N ASN A 214 3.29 -12.65 15.49
CA ASN A 214 2.39 -11.62 15.02
C ASN A 214 0.99 -12.21 14.86
N GLY A 215 0.00 -11.58 15.46
CA GLY A 215 -1.37 -12.07 15.47
C GLY A 215 -2.36 -10.97 15.76
N ARG A 216 -3.59 -11.16 15.30
CA ARG A 216 -4.71 -10.25 15.49
C ARG A 216 -5.92 -11.02 15.96
N ILE A 217 -6.59 -10.48 16.97
CA ILE A 217 -7.91 -10.94 17.43
C ILE A 217 -8.90 -9.80 17.16
N GLY A 218 -10.13 -10.12 16.77
CA GLY A 218 -11.15 -9.12 16.54
C GLY A 218 -12.57 -9.67 16.66
N ILE A 219 -13.51 -8.73 16.57
CA ILE A 219 -14.94 -8.96 16.74
C ILE A 219 -15.68 -8.22 15.62
N ASN A 220 -16.59 -8.90 14.96
CA ASN A 220 -17.50 -8.33 13.98
C ASN A 220 -18.95 -8.50 14.45
N PHE A 221 -19.79 -7.50 14.18
CA PHE A 221 -21.24 -7.63 14.32
C PHE A 221 -21.85 -7.79 12.93
N THR A 222 -22.58 -8.88 12.72
CA THR A 222 -23.23 -9.22 11.45
C THR A 222 -24.72 -9.14 11.65
N PHE A 223 -25.40 -8.26 10.91
CA PHE A 223 -26.84 -8.12 10.97
C PHE A 223 -27.40 -8.66 9.65
N SER A 224 -28.42 -9.53 9.72
CA SER A 224 -29.00 -10.30 8.59
C SER A 224 -28.28 -11.60 8.24
N ASN A 225 -28.37 -12.62 9.10
CA ASN A 225 -28.11 -14.01 8.72
C ASN A 225 -29.32 -14.87 9.12
N ASP A 226 -30.05 -15.38 8.14
CA ASP A 226 -30.98 -16.49 8.36
C ASP A 226 -30.15 -17.77 8.45
N PHE A 227 -30.01 -18.33 9.65
CA PHE A 227 -29.36 -19.62 9.86
C PHE A 227 -30.45 -20.68 9.97
N GLU A 228 -30.58 -21.54 8.97
CA GLU A 228 -31.25 -22.84 9.14
C GLU A 228 -30.24 -23.84 9.72
N ASP A 229 -30.67 -24.54 10.78
CA ASP A 229 -29.92 -25.53 11.55
C ASP A 229 -29.59 -26.82 10.76
#